data_AF-A0A2B4R4E0-F1
#
_entry.id   AF-A0A2B4R4E0-F1
#
_cell.length_a   1.000
_cell.length_b   1.000
_cell.length_c   1.000
_cell.angle_alpha   90.00
_cell.angle_beta   90.00
_cell.angle_gamma   90.00
#
_symmetry.space_group_name_H-M   'P 1'
#
loop_
_entity.id
_entity.type
_entity.pdbx_description
1 polymer ?
#
loop_
_entity_poly.entity_id
_entity_poly.type
_entity_poly.pdbx_seq_one_letter_code
_entity_poly.pdbx_strand_id
1 'polypeptide(L)'
;MGDVVTVKPGFARHFLLPKGKALRATKENLAFFEKQKKQYEADNLKLKTEAEALAKKMEGLKLVIIRHAGESGHLYGSVAARDITEAAEKAGFSIDRSQVVLDTPIKMLGIHNATITLHPEVDVDVCLNVAKSEEEAVLQEERGGALIAEGVAKTSEKVAPLEVVASKPE
;
A
#
# COMPACT_ATOMS: atom_id res chain seq x y z
N MET A 1 3.66 20.28 -16.94
CA MET A 1 3.56 21.68 -16.43
C MET A 1 4.30 22.58 -17.41
N GLY A 2 3.73 23.71 -17.80
CA GLY A 2 4.36 24.65 -18.74
C GLY A 2 4.01 24.43 -20.22
N ASP A 3 2.89 23.79 -20.52
CA ASP A 3 2.51 23.53 -21.91
C ASP A 3 1.99 24.79 -22.61
N VAL A 4 2.40 24.96 -23.87
CA VAL A 4 1.96 26.08 -24.71
C VAL A 4 0.64 25.69 -25.37
N VAL A 5 -0.46 26.27 -24.89
CA VAL A 5 -1.81 25.98 -25.41
C VAL A 5 -2.38 27.19 -26.13
N THR A 6 -2.90 26.98 -27.33
CA THR A 6 -3.60 28.03 -28.09
C THR A 6 -5.02 28.19 -27.56
N VAL A 7 -5.37 29.40 -27.11
CA VAL A 7 -6.68 29.73 -26.55
C VAL A 7 -7.30 30.93 -27.25
N LYS A 8 -8.63 31.06 -27.18
CA LYS A 8 -9.34 32.23 -27.72
C LYS A 8 -8.91 33.51 -26.97
N PRO A 9 -8.70 34.65 -27.66
CA PRO A 9 -8.23 35.89 -27.04
C PRO A 9 -9.12 36.42 -25.90
N GLY A 10 -10.44 36.19 -25.95
CA GLY A 10 -11.35 36.58 -24.88
C GLY A 10 -11.14 35.77 -23.60
N PHE A 11 -10.92 34.46 -23.73
CA PHE A 11 -10.66 33.58 -22.59
C PHE A 11 -9.32 33.89 -21.92
N ALA A 12 -8.28 34.17 -22.72
CA ALA A 12 -6.98 34.61 -22.21
C ALA A 12 -7.11 35.93 -21.41
N ARG A 13 -7.78 36.94 -21.95
CA ARG A 13 -7.86 38.29 -21.37
C ARG A 13 -8.75 38.38 -20.13
N HIS A 14 -9.90 37.71 -20.11
CA HIS A 14 -10.88 37.86 -19.03
C HIS A 14 -10.78 36.80 -17.94
N PHE A 15 -10.25 35.61 -18.25
CA PHE A 15 -10.23 34.50 -17.30
C PHE A 15 -8.81 34.08 -16.90
N LEU A 16 -7.93 33.80 -17.86
CA LEU A 16 -6.63 33.19 -17.56
C LEU A 16 -5.61 34.18 -16.99
N LEU A 17 -5.44 35.35 -17.62
CA LEU A 17 -4.47 36.36 -17.20
C LEU A 17 -4.84 37.01 -15.85
N PRO A 18 -6.09 37.45 -15.59
CA PRO A 18 -6.43 38.10 -14.33
C PRO A 18 -6.39 37.15 -13.13
N LYS A 19 -6.67 35.86 -13.35
CA LYS A 19 -6.61 34.82 -12.30
C LYS A 19 -5.20 34.23 -12.13
N GLY A 20 -4.21 34.72 -12.87
CA GLY A 20 -2.83 34.22 -12.81
C GLY A 20 -2.66 32.76 -13.25
N LYS A 21 -3.63 32.20 -13.99
CA LYS A 21 -3.61 30.80 -14.43
C LYS A 21 -2.75 30.55 -15.67
N ALA A 22 -2.35 31.62 -16.36
CA ALA A 22 -1.46 31.55 -17.52
C ALA A 22 -0.60 32.81 -17.63
N LEU A 23 0.55 32.69 -18.28
CA LEU A 23 1.37 33.81 -18.71
C LEU A 23 1.34 33.92 -20.24
N ARG A 24 1.61 35.11 -20.76
CA ARG A 24 1.80 35.29 -22.20
C ARG A 24 3.03 34.50 -22.66
N ALA A 25 2.92 33.84 -23.81
CA ALA A 25 4.02 33.10 -24.43
C ALA A 25 5.06 34.04 -25.07
N THR A 26 5.74 34.85 -24.24
CA THR A 26 6.90 35.64 -24.64
C THR A 26 8.16 34.80 -24.49
N LYS A 27 9.24 35.13 -25.23
CA LYS A 27 10.51 34.39 -25.17
C LYS A 27 11.09 34.32 -23.75
N GLU A 28 10.95 35.40 -22.98
CA GLU A 28 11.38 35.46 -21.58
C GLU A 28 10.59 34.51 -20.68
N ASN A 29 9.25 34.50 -20.81
CA ASN A 29 8.40 33.63 -20.02
C ASN A 29 8.61 32.16 -20.37
N LEU A 30 8.80 31.84 -21.66
CA LEU A 30 9.14 30.49 -22.11
C LEU A 30 10.46 30.01 -21.48
N ALA A 31 11.52 30.81 -21.56
CA ALA A 31 12.80 30.48 -20.96
C ALA A 31 12.72 30.33 -19.42
N PHE A 32 11.88 31.13 -18.76
CA PHE A 32 11.61 31.00 -17.33
C PHE A 32 10.93 29.67 -16.99
N PHE A 33 9.88 29.28 -17.72
CA PHE A 33 9.20 28.00 -17.51
C PHE A 33 10.09 26.80 -17.83
N GLU A 34 10.94 26.87 -18.85
CA GLU A 34 11.88 25.80 -19.17
C GLU A 34 12.89 25.57 -18.04
N LYS A 35 13.41 26.65 -17.43
CA LYS A 35 14.31 26.55 -16.27
C LYS A 35 13.60 25.92 -15.07
N GLN A 36 12.39 26.40 -14.75
CA GLN A 36 11.61 25.83 -13.65
C GLN A 36 11.27 24.37 -13.90
N LYS A 37 10.87 24.02 -15.14
CA LYS A 37 10.57 22.63 -15.53
C LYS A 37 11.77 21.72 -15.29
N LYS A 38 12.97 22.13 -15.72
CA LYS A 38 14.21 21.36 -15.48
C LYS A 38 14.52 21.20 -13.99
N GLN A 39 14.28 22.26 -13.20
CA GLN A 39 14.48 22.19 -11.75
C GLN A 39 13.50 21.21 -11.09
N TYR A 40 12.22 21.28 -11.43
CA TYR A 40 11.21 20.35 -10.94
C TYR A 40 11.47 18.91 -11.38
N GLU A 41 11.90 18.69 -12.63
CA GLU A 41 12.28 17.35 -13.11
C GLU A 41 13.48 16.80 -12.31
N ALA A 42 14.50 17.62 -12.06
CA ALA A 42 15.66 17.22 -11.26
C ALA A 42 15.27 16.91 -9.81
N ASP A 43 14.41 17.71 -9.20
CA ASP A 43 13.96 17.48 -7.82
C ASP A 43 13.01 16.28 -7.73
N ASN A 44 12.15 16.08 -8.74
CA ASN A 44 11.29 14.90 -8.81
C ASN A 44 12.11 13.61 -8.96
N LEU A 45 13.17 13.63 -9.78
CA LEU A 45 14.09 12.50 -9.90
C LEU A 45 14.77 12.17 -8.58
N LYS A 46 15.25 13.16 -7.82
CA LYS A 46 15.84 12.94 -6.49
C LYS A 46 14.84 12.31 -5.53
N LEU A 47 13.65 12.89 -5.41
CA LEU A 47 12.60 12.38 -4.53
C LEU A 47 12.18 10.96 -4.91
N LYS A 48 12.08 10.67 -6.22
CA LYS A 48 11.81 9.33 -6.72
C LYS A 48 12.92 8.35 -6.31
N THR A 49 14.19 8.71 -6.48
CA THR A 49 15.30 7.83 -6.08
C THR A 49 15.36 7.57 -4.57
N GLU A 50 15.04 8.57 -3.75
CA GLU A 50 14.92 8.42 -2.29
C GLU A 50 13.74 7.49 -1.93
N ALA A 51 12.59 7.68 -2.59
CA ALA A 51 11.43 6.84 -2.40
C ALA A 51 11.67 5.38 -2.84
N GLU A 52 12.38 5.14 -3.95
CA GLU A 52 12.77 3.80 -4.39
C GLU A 52 13.72 3.11 -3.39
N ALA A 53 14.63 3.88 -2.78
CA ALA A 53 15.52 3.36 -1.74
C ALA A 53 14.78 3.01 -0.45
N LEU A 54 13.75 3.78 -0.08
CA LEU A 54 12.86 3.46 1.03
C LEU A 54 11.96 2.27 0.70
N ALA A 55 11.44 2.20 -0.52
CA ALA A 55 10.61 1.10 -0.99
C ALA A 55 11.30 -0.24 -0.84
N LYS A 56 12.55 -0.35 -1.27
CA LYS A 56 13.37 -1.57 -1.12
C LYS A 56 13.60 -1.99 0.33
N LYS A 57 13.52 -1.06 1.29
CA LYS A 57 13.64 -1.37 2.73
C LYS A 57 12.32 -1.81 3.34
N MET A 58 11.20 -1.35 2.77
CA MET A 58 9.85 -1.70 3.21
C MET A 58 9.31 -2.95 2.51
N GLU A 59 9.89 -3.34 1.38
CA GLU A 59 9.50 -4.52 0.63
C GLU A 59 9.70 -5.78 1.47
N GLY A 60 8.63 -6.56 1.66
CA GLY A 60 8.63 -7.74 2.50
C GLY A 60 8.55 -7.47 4.01
N LEU A 61 8.38 -6.21 4.42
CA LEU A 61 8.17 -5.86 5.82
C LEU A 61 6.82 -6.43 6.29
N LYS A 62 6.84 -7.07 7.46
CA LYS A 62 5.65 -7.58 8.14
C LYS A 62 5.36 -6.69 9.33
N LEU A 63 4.21 -6.02 9.32
CA LEU A 63 3.74 -5.21 10.44
C LEU A 63 2.77 -6.03 11.28
N VAL A 64 3.11 -6.24 12.54
CA VAL A 64 2.22 -6.89 13.50
C VAL A 64 1.31 -5.84 14.13
N ILE A 65 0.00 -6.02 14.00
CA ILE A 65 -1.01 -5.14 14.56
C ILE A 65 -1.85 -5.95 15.56
N ILE A 66 -1.78 -5.54 16.83
CA ILE A 66 -2.49 -6.23 17.91
C ILE A 66 -3.83 -5.54 18.14
N ARG A 67 -4.93 -6.29 17.96
CA ARG A 67 -6.29 -5.80 18.22
C ARG A 67 -7.17 -6.89 18.83
N HIS A 68 -8.08 -6.48 19.70
CA HIS A 68 -9.07 -7.39 20.28
C HIS A 68 -10.07 -7.86 19.22
N ALA A 69 -10.27 -9.17 19.18
CA ALA A 69 -11.24 -9.84 18.32
C ALA A 69 -12.18 -10.73 19.13
N GLY A 70 -13.38 -10.96 18.58
CA GLY A 70 -14.31 -11.97 19.05
C GLY A 70 -13.85 -13.38 18.71
N GLU A 71 -14.55 -14.38 19.26
CA GLU A 71 -14.24 -15.80 19.07
C GLU A 71 -14.40 -16.28 17.60
N SER A 72 -15.20 -15.54 16.82
CA SER A 72 -15.38 -15.76 15.37
C SER A 72 -14.29 -15.12 14.51
N GLY A 73 -13.24 -14.54 15.10
CA GLY A 73 -12.14 -13.87 14.39
C GLY A 73 -12.49 -12.49 13.82
N HIS A 74 -13.68 -11.97 14.11
CA HIS A 74 -14.07 -10.61 13.77
C HIS A 74 -13.49 -9.61 14.79
N LEU A 75 -12.93 -8.52 14.29
CA LEU A 75 -12.38 -7.44 15.10
C LEU A 75 -13.49 -6.54 15.66
N TYR A 76 -13.36 -6.13 16.92
CA TYR A 76 -14.28 -5.16 17.53
C TYR A 76 -14.09 -3.73 16.98
N GLY A 77 -12.92 -3.43 16.42
CA GLY A 77 -12.62 -2.18 15.72
C GLY A 77 -11.87 -2.47 14.44
N SER A 78 -12.24 -1.79 13.35
CA SER A 78 -11.54 -1.94 12.08
C SER A 78 -10.11 -1.41 12.19
N VAL A 79 -9.16 -2.13 11.62
CA VAL A 79 -7.80 -1.62 11.42
C VAL A 79 -7.85 -0.66 10.23
N ALA A 80 -7.41 0.58 10.46
CA ALA A 80 -7.38 1.65 9.47
C ALA A 80 -5.95 2.15 9.24
N ALA A 81 -5.78 3.08 8.29
CA ALA A 81 -4.50 3.68 7.95
C ALA A 81 -3.72 4.22 9.16
N ARG A 82 -4.42 4.71 10.19
CA ARG A 82 -3.81 5.19 11.43
C ARG A 82 -3.04 4.11 12.18
N ASP A 83 -3.61 2.92 12.32
CA ASP A 83 -2.97 1.82 13.04
C ASP A 83 -1.72 1.33 12.30
N ILE A 84 -1.78 1.35 10.96
CA ILE A 84 -0.66 0.99 10.09
C ILE A 84 0.47 2.01 10.23
N THR A 85 0.17 3.31 10.26
CA THR A 85 1.19 4.34 10.49
C THR A 85 1.85 4.20 11.86
N GLU A 86 1.07 3.93 12.92
CA GLU A 86 1.61 3.74 14.27
C GLU A 86 2.49 2.46 14.35
N ALA A 87 2.13 1.40 13.62
CA ALA A 87 2.95 0.19 13.52
C ALA A 87 4.23 0.41 12.70
N ALA A 88 4.15 1.16 11.59
CA ALA A 88 5.29 1.51 10.76
C ALA A 88 6.30 2.41 11.51
N GLU A 89 5.81 3.36 12.31
CA GLU A 89 6.65 4.22 13.16
C GLU A 89 7.45 3.41 14.18
N LYS A 90 6.82 2.39 14.79
CA LYS A 90 7.51 1.45 15.70
C LYS A 90 8.58 0.62 14.98
N ALA A 91 8.39 0.32 13.70
CA ALA A 91 9.39 -0.34 12.85
C ALA A 91 10.49 0.63 12.35
N GLY A 92 10.42 1.91 12.71
CA GLY A 92 11.42 2.93 12.35
C GLY A 92 11.13 3.68 11.05
N PHE A 93 9.94 3.53 10.49
CA PHE A 93 9.53 4.20 9.26
C PHE A 93 8.47 5.27 9.55
N SER A 94 8.77 6.53 9.21
CA SER A 94 7.79 7.61 9.30
C SER A 94 6.98 7.66 8.01
N ILE A 95 5.70 7.32 8.10
CA ILE A 95 4.76 7.26 6.97
C ILE A 95 3.51 8.08 7.34
N ASP A 96 3.02 8.88 6.40
CA ASP A 96 1.80 9.65 6.58
C ASP A 96 0.54 8.81 6.32
N ARG A 97 -0.55 9.13 7.01
CA ARG A 97 -1.84 8.41 6.84
C ARG A 97 -2.40 8.53 5.42
N SER A 98 -2.07 9.59 4.70
CA SER A 98 -2.48 9.80 3.31
C SER A 98 -1.71 8.93 2.31
N GLN A 99 -0.58 8.36 2.72
CA GLN A 99 0.24 7.47 1.89
C GLN A 99 -0.26 6.02 1.97
N VAL A 100 -1.07 5.68 2.98
CA VAL A 100 -1.59 4.32 3.14
C VAL A 100 -2.89 4.18 2.34
N VAL A 101 -2.85 3.29 1.35
CA VAL A 101 -4.00 2.96 0.50
C VAL A 101 -4.61 1.65 0.99
N LEU A 102 -5.87 1.73 1.39
CA LEU A 102 -6.69 0.59 1.81
C LEU A 102 -8.01 0.62 1.04
N ASP A 103 -8.28 -0.43 0.26
CA ASP A 103 -9.55 -0.54 -0.48
C ASP A 103 -10.74 -0.76 0.47
N THR A 104 -10.53 -1.58 1.50
CA THR A 104 -11.52 -1.87 2.53
C THR A 104 -10.89 -1.89 3.92
N PRO A 105 -11.57 -1.34 4.95
CA PRO A 105 -11.10 -1.48 6.33
C PRO A 105 -11.02 -2.95 6.75
N ILE A 106 -9.93 -3.34 7.39
CA ILE A 106 -9.71 -4.73 7.81
C ILE A 106 -10.53 -5.01 9.07
N LYS A 107 -11.40 -6.02 9.01
CA LYS A 107 -12.33 -6.41 10.09
C LYS A 107 -12.12 -7.82 10.61
N MET A 108 -11.14 -8.55 10.07
CA MET A 108 -10.87 -9.94 10.39
C MET A 108 -9.42 -10.10 10.83
N LEU A 109 -9.18 -11.01 11.78
CA LEU A 109 -7.83 -11.48 12.09
C LEU A 109 -7.20 -12.18 10.90
N GLY A 110 -5.87 -12.15 10.83
CA GLY A 110 -5.09 -12.81 9.79
C GLY A 110 -4.14 -11.88 9.05
N ILE A 111 -3.57 -12.42 7.97
CA ILE A 111 -2.60 -11.74 7.13
C ILE A 111 -3.34 -11.00 6.02
N HIS A 112 -3.13 -9.70 5.93
CA HIS A 112 -3.71 -8.82 4.91
C HIS A 112 -2.60 -8.03 4.24
N ASN A 113 -2.82 -7.62 2.99
CA ASN A 113 -1.87 -6.76 2.30
C ASN A 113 -2.39 -5.32 2.29
N ALA A 114 -1.50 -4.35 2.48
CA ALA A 114 -1.79 -2.94 2.32
C ALA A 114 -0.73 -2.28 1.44
N THR A 115 -1.17 -1.39 0.57
CA THR A 115 -0.28 -0.67 -0.35
C THR A 115 0.05 0.70 0.25
N ILE A 116 1.34 1.04 0.23
CA ILE A 116 1.86 2.33 0.68
C ILE A 116 2.44 3.07 -0.51
N THR A 117 1.85 4.23 -0.82
CA THR A 117 2.31 5.13 -1.87
C THR A 117 3.32 6.11 -1.29
N LEU A 118 4.61 5.85 -1.49
CA LEU A 118 5.69 6.73 -1.03
C LEU A 118 5.87 7.94 -1.96
N HIS A 119 5.69 7.72 -3.25
CA HIS A 119 5.79 8.73 -4.31
C HIS A 119 4.76 8.42 -5.41
N PRO A 120 4.30 9.38 -6.22
CA PRO A 120 3.28 9.13 -7.25
C PRO A 120 3.62 8.04 -8.29
N GLU A 121 4.87 7.59 -8.36
CA GLU A 121 5.33 6.52 -9.25
C GLU A 121 5.90 5.31 -8.48
N VAL A 122 5.89 5.33 -7.14
CA VAL A 122 6.50 4.30 -6.29
C VAL A 122 5.52 3.88 -5.20
N ASP A 123 4.97 2.69 -5.40
CA ASP A 123 4.08 2.00 -4.48
C ASP A 123 4.79 0.76 -3.91
N VAL A 124 4.44 0.42 -2.66
CA VAL A 124 5.03 -0.71 -1.94
C VAL A 124 3.93 -1.49 -1.23
N ASP A 125 3.91 -2.80 -1.43
CA ASP A 125 3.01 -3.68 -0.70
C ASP A 125 3.67 -4.15 0.60
N VAL A 126 2.94 -3.98 1.71
CA VAL A 126 3.36 -4.38 3.05
C VAL A 126 2.37 -5.40 3.59
N CYS A 127 2.91 -6.47 4.18
CA CYS A 127 2.12 -7.50 4.82
C CYS A 127 1.74 -7.06 6.24
N LEU A 128 0.44 -7.03 6.53
CA LEU A 128 -0.11 -6.73 7.84
C LEU A 128 -0.55 -8.04 8.50
N ASN A 129 0.07 -8.38 9.62
CA ASN A 129 -0.35 -9.50 10.44
C ASN A 129 -1.22 -9.00 11.60
N VAL A 130 -2.53 -9.25 11.53
CA VAL A 130 -3.48 -8.80 12.57
C VAL A 130 -3.77 -9.95 13.52
N ALA A 131 -3.33 -9.80 14.78
CA ALA A 131 -3.39 -10.83 15.82
C ALA A 131 -4.04 -10.31 17.11
N LYS A 132 -4.51 -11.23 17.97
CA LYS A 132 -5.09 -10.89 19.28
C LYS A 132 -4.02 -10.73 20.37
N SER A 133 -2.88 -11.40 20.21
CA SER A 133 -1.73 -11.41 21.13
C SER A 133 -0.41 -11.49 20.36
N GLU A 134 0.69 -11.02 20.95
CA GLU A 134 2.05 -11.13 20.41
C GLU A 134 2.47 -12.59 20.18
N GLU A 135 2.04 -13.49 21.06
CA GLU A 135 2.32 -14.93 20.94
C GLU A 135 1.59 -15.57 19.74
N GLU A 136 0.38 -15.10 19.44
CA GLU A 136 -0.37 -15.56 18.27
C GLU A 136 0.18 -15.01 16.95
N ALA A 137 0.77 -13.80 16.99
CA ALA A 137 1.41 -13.21 15.83
C ALA A 137 2.59 -14.06 15.34
N VAL A 138 3.43 -14.55 16.27
CA VAL A 138 4.55 -15.46 15.97
C VAL A 138 4.04 -16.78 15.39
N LEU A 139 2.98 -17.36 15.98
CA LEU A 139 2.38 -18.60 15.47
C LEU A 139 1.76 -18.44 14.08
N GLN A 140 1.21 -17.27 13.76
CA GLN A 140 0.67 -16.96 12.44
C GLN A 140 1.76 -16.78 11.38
N GLU A 141 2.94 -16.28 11.77
CA GLU A 141 4.10 -16.18 10.88
C GLU A 141 4.69 -17.56 10.54
N GLU A 142 4.70 -18.49 11.49
CA GLU A 142 5.23 -19.85 11.27
C GLU A 142 4.26 -20.76 10.50
N ARG A 143 2.94 -20.58 10.66
CA ARG A 143 1.93 -21.47 10.07
C ARG A 143 1.39 -21.06 8.70
N GLY A 144 1.86 -19.96 8.12
CA GLY A 144 1.55 -19.64 6.72
C GLY A 144 0.05 -19.48 6.42
N GLY A 145 -0.70 -18.86 7.33
CA GLY A 145 -2.06 -18.37 7.08
C GLY A 145 -3.14 -19.46 6.95
N ALA A 146 -3.75 -19.83 8.08
CA ALA A 146 -5.19 -20.07 8.23
C ALA A 146 -5.48 -20.64 9.62
N LEU A 147 -5.94 -19.80 10.54
CA LEU A 147 -6.72 -20.29 11.69
C LEU A 147 -7.93 -19.40 11.86
N ILE A 148 -8.93 -19.61 11.00
CA ILE A 148 -10.32 -19.49 11.43
C ILE A 148 -11.17 -20.49 10.62
N ALA A 149 -11.32 -21.70 11.18
CA ALA A 149 -12.55 -22.51 11.19
C ALA A 149 -12.19 -24.00 11.33
N GLU A 150 -11.95 -24.47 12.54
CA GLU A 150 -12.23 -25.88 12.87
C GLU A 150 -12.54 -26.02 14.37
N GLY A 151 -13.71 -25.49 14.73
CA GLY A 151 -14.43 -25.85 15.93
C GLY A 151 -15.84 -26.27 15.52
N VAL A 152 -16.08 -27.58 15.55
CA VAL A 152 -17.36 -28.29 15.40
C VAL A 152 -17.79 -28.66 13.97
N ALA A 153 -17.35 -29.83 13.50
CA ALA A 153 -18.26 -30.88 13.03
C ALA A 153 -17.54 -32.22 12.78
N LYS A 154 -17.81 -33.17 13.70
CA LYS A 154 -17.99 -34.62 13.45
C LYS A 154 -16.79 -35.45 12.96
N THR A 155 -16.33 -36.27 13.90
CA THR A 155 -16.17 -37.73 13.78
C THR A 155 -16.48 -38.31 12.38
N SER A 156 -15.44 -38.68 11.66
CA SER A 156 -15.47 -39.87 10.80
C SER A 156 -14.04 -40.38 10.64
N GLU A 157 -13.91 -41.69 10.81
CA GLU A 157 -12.71 -42.49 10.86
C GLU A 157 -11.65 -42.14 9.80
N LYS A 158 -10.40 -42.20 10.25
CA LYS A 158 -9.24 -42.39 9.38
C LYS A 158 -9.41 -43.70 8.61
N VAL A 159 -9.79 -43.62 7.34
CA VAL A 159 -9.53 -44.69 6.38
C VAL A 159 -8.12 -44.50 5.82
N ALA A 160 -7.31 -45.54 5.94
CA ALA A 160 -5.91 -45.59 5.56
C ALA A 160 -5.68 -45.24 4.07
N PRO A 161 -4.52 -44.64 3.72
CA PRO A 161 -4.13 -44.46 2.33
C PRO A 161 -3.77 -45.83 1.71
N LEU A 162 -4.54 -46.21 0.69
CA LEU A 162 -4.19 -47.28 -0.25
C LEU A 162 -3.03 -46.80 -1.14
N GLU A 163 -1.86 -47.41 -0.98
CA GLU A 163 -0.79 -47.37 -1.97
C GLU A 163 -1.22 -48.19 -3.20
N VAL A 164 -1.31 -47.53 -4.36
CA VAL A 164 -1.52 -48.17 -5.65
C VAL A 164 -0.14 -48.41 -6.27
N VAL A 165 0.28 -49.67 -6.35
CA VAL A 165 1.40 -50.09 -7.20
C VAL A 165 0.83 -50.76 -8.43
N ALA A 166 0.99 -50.09 -9.58
CA ALA A 166 0.73 -50.67 -10.88
C ALA A 166 1.79 -51.71 -11.23
N SER A 167 1.36 -52.93 -11.55
CA SER A 167 2.12 -53.83 -12.43
C SER A 167 1.15 -54.62 -13.31
N LYS A 168 1.27 -54.41 -14.62
CA LYS A 168 0.79 -55.28 -15.70
C LYS A 168 1.98 -56.20 -16.04
N PRO A 169 1.88 -57.49 -16.46
CA PRO A 169 1.08 -57.96 -17.61
C PRO A 169 0.63 -59.45 -17.63
N GLU A 170 -0.35 -59.78 -18.49
CA GLU A 170 -0.29 -60.77 -19.59
C GLU A 170 -1.60 -60.72 -20.40
#